data_AF-A0A1J4VZE1-F1
#
_entry.id   AF-A0A1J4VZE1-F1
#
_cell.length_a   1.000
_cell.length_b   1.000
_cell.length_c   1.000
_cell.angle_alpha   90.00
_cell.angle_beta   90.00
_cell.angle_gamma   90.00
#
_symmetry.space_group_name_H-M   'P 1'
#
loop_
_entity.id
_entity.type
_entity.pdbx_description
1 polymer ?
#
loop_
_entity_poly.entity_id
_entity_poly.type
_entity_poly.pdbx_seq_one_letter_code
_entity_poly.pdbx_strand_id
1 'polypeptide(L)'
;MVAPNKRVFYRRAVRVGNSSGVLLPKAFLGHYVRVAVVSPPKNIKKDVSSILSPLFEEIIGIYLISETEEKIEILAVSTNVNKHLEKRNYFVDVVPLSVLKKSIKEKSETREKIKIAKPILNKFLLFELKKLI
;
A
#
# COMPACT_ATOMS: atom_id res chain seq x y z
N MET A 1 25.48 -31.72 19.88
CA MET A 1 24.69 -32.21 18.73
C MET A 1 24.20 -30.99 17.95
N VAL A 2 24.78 -30.73 16.79
CA VAL A 2 24.42 -29.58 15.93
C VAL A 2 23.19 -29.99 15.11
N ALA A 3 22.08 -29.25 15.25
CA ALA A 3 20.87 -29.52 14.49
C ALA A 3 21.17 -29.46 12.97
N PRO A 4 20.71 -30.44 12.16
CA PRO A 4 20.98 -30.45 10.74
C PRO A 4 20.44 -29.17 10.10
N ASN A 5 21.27 -28.57 9.25
CA ASN A 5 21.03 -27.30 8.59
C ASN A 5 19.64 -27.32 7.91
N LYS A 6 18.67 -26.62 8.49
CA LYS A 6 17.26 -26.70 8.09
C LYS A 6 17.08 -26.01 6.74
N ARG A 7 17.05 -26.80 5.66
CA ARG A 7 16.84 -26.29 4.30
C ARG A 7 15.43 -25.70 4.21
N VAL A 8 15.34 -24.38 4.04
CA VAL A 8 14.07 -23.66 3.82
C VAL A 8 13.85 -23.52 2.32
N PHE A 9 12.68 -23.93 1.84
CA PHE A 9 12.30 -23.84 0.43
C PHE A 9 11.28 -22.72 0.23
N TYR A 10 11.67 -21.68 -0.50
CA TYR A 10 10.75 -20.63 -0.93
C TYR A 10 10.12 -21.03 -2.27
N ARG A 11 8.79 -21.12 -2.28
CA ARG A 11 8.00 -21.48 -3.45
C ARG A 11 6.80 -20.54 -3.52
N ARG A 12 6.56 -20.00 -4.71
CA ARG A 12 5.37 -19.17 -4.97
C ARG A 12 4.13 -20.06 -4.95
N ALA A 13 3.07 -19.60 -4.30
CA ALA A 13 1.77 -20.25 -4.43
C ALA A 13 1.28 -20.12 -5.87
N VAL A 14 0.78 -21.22 -6.43
CA VAL A 14 0.24 -21.32 -7.79
C VAL A 14 -1.22 -21.76 -7.73
N ARG A 15 -2.00 -21.46 -8.76
CA ARG A 15 -3.39 -21.92 -8.85
C ARG A 15 -3.44 -23.43 -9.04
N VAL A 16 -4.18 -24.12 -8.17
CA VAL A 16 -4.45 -25.56 -8.26
C VAL A 16 -5.97 -25.74 -8.21
N GLY A 17 -6.58 -25.97 -9.37
CA GLY A 17 -8.04 -25.98 -9.53
C GLY A 17 -8.67 -24.64 -9.11
N ASN A 18 -9.51 -24.68 -8.08
CA ASN A 18 -10.19 -23.53 -7.49
C ASN A 18 -9.47 -22.95 -6.26
N SER A 19 -8.25 -23.40 -5.96
CA SER A 19 -7.49 -23.01 -4.78
C SER A 19 -6.07 -22.58 -5.14
N SER A 20 -5.29 -22.17 -4.14
CA SER A 20 -3.85 -21.95 -4.27
C SER A 20 -3.09 -23.10 -3.59
N GLY A 21 -2.07 -23.62 -4.25
CA GLY A 21 -1.18 -24.66 -3.72
C GLY A 21 0.28 -24.25 -3.85
N VAL A 22 1.15 -24.88 -3.07
CA VAL A 22 2.60 -24.70 -3.18
C VAL A 22 3.19 -25.99 -3.74
N LEU A 23 3.91 -25.89 -4.86
CA LEU A 23 4.57 -27.04 -5.46
C LEU A 23 5.80 -27.44 -4.64
N LEU A 24 5.71 -28.60 -3.99
CA LEU A 24 6.77 -29.17 -3.18
C LEU A 24 7.60 -30.18 -4.00
N PRO A 25 8.88 -30.38 -3.66
CA PRO A 25 9.69 -31.45 -4.24
C PRO A 25 9.03 -32.83 -4.05
N LYS A 26 9.17 -33.72 -5.04
CA LYS A 26 8.65 -35.10 -4.98
C LYS A 26 9.14 -35.87 -3.74
N ALA A 27 10.32 -35.54 -3.23
CA ALA A 27 10.89 -36.12 -2.02
C ALA A 27 10.01 -35.94 -0.76
N PHE A 28 9.11 -34.95 -0.73
CA PHE A 28 8.21 -34.70 0.39
C PHE A 28 6.86 -35.42 0.28
N LEU A 29 6.65 -36.21 -0.77
CA LEU A 29 5.43 -37.00 -0.92
C LEU A 29 5.28 -37.96 0.27
N GLY A 30 4.07 -38.01 0.86
CA GLY A 30 3.78 -38.85 2.02
C GLY A 30 4.25 -38.32 3.38
N HIS A 31 4.86 -37.13 3.44
CA HIS A 31 5.36 -36.54 4.69
C HIS A 31 4.53 -35.33 5.13
N TYR A 32 4.52 -35.04 6.43
CA TYR A 32 3.91 -33.81 6.97
C TYR A 32 4.80 -32.60 6.70
N VAL A 33 4.21 -31.53 6.17
CA VAL A 33 4.93 -30.31 5.79
C VAL A 33 4.23 -29.10 6.40
N ARG A 34 5.02 -28.17 6.96
CA ARG A 34 4.54 -26.86 7.42
C ARG A 34 4.79 -25.82 6.35
N VAL A 35 3.73 -25.19 5.87
CA VAL A 35 3.82 -24.02 4.98
C VAL A 35 3.68 -22.75 5.83
N ALA A 36 4.59 -21.80 5.63
CA ALA A 36 4.50 -20.47 6.24
C ALA A 36 4.39 -19.43 5.13
N VAL A 37 3.41 -18.53 5.23
CA VAL A 37 3.28 -17.41 4.32
C VAL A 37 4.32 -16.37 4.70
N VAL A 38 5.31 -16.18 3.83
CA VAL A 38 6.43 -15.27 4.06
C VAL A 38 6.05 -13.83 3.67
N SER A 39 5.29 -13.68 2.59
CA SER A 39 4.77 -12.41 2.09
C SER A 39 3.24 -12.50 1.94
N PRO A 40 2.46 -11.98 2.89
CA PRO A 40 1.00 -11.95 2.75
C PRO A 40 0.58 -11.05 1.58
N PRO A 41 -0.60 -11.30 0.98
CA PRO A 41 -1.11 -10.44 -0.07
C PRO A 41 -1.26 -9.00 0.46
N LYS A 42 -0.68 -8.04 -0.27
CA LYS A 42 -0.75 -6.61 0.06
C LYS A 42 -2.22 -6.18 0.00
N ASN A 43 -2.75 -5.61 1.09
CA ASN A 43 -4.09 -5.04 1.11
C ASN A 43 -3.98 -3.54 1.42
N ILE A 44 -3.70 -2.77 0.37
CA ILE A 44 -3.43 -1.33 0.46
C ILE A 44 -4.51 -0.62 1.25
N LYS A 45 -5.80 -0.89 0.98
CA LYS A 45 -6.89 -0.22 1.71
C LYS A 45 -6.82 -0.47 3.21
N LYS A 46 -6.64 -1.74 3.63
CA LYS A 46 -6.60 -2.11 5.04
C LYS A 46 -5.34 -1.58 5.73
N ASP A 47 -4.21 -1.65 5.05
CA ASP A 47 -2.93 -1.19 5.58
C ASP A 47 -2.92 0.34 5.75
N VAL A 48 -3.44 1.07 4.77
CA VAL A 48 -3.54 2.54 4.81
C VAL A 48 -4.50 3.01 5.89
N SER A 49 -5.67 2.39 6.02
CA SER A 49 -6.59 2.70 7.14
C SER A 49 -5.93 2.46 8.49
N SER A 50 -5.10 1.41 8.62
CA SER A 50 -4.39 1.11 9.88
C SER A 50 -3.26 2.12 10.16
N ILE A 51 -2.58 2.63 9.12
CA ILE A 51 -1.55 3.68 9.26
C ILE A 51 -2.18 5.01 9.66
N LEU A 52 -3.32 5.34 9.05
CA LEU A 52 -4.02 6.61 9.23
C LEU A 52 -5.00 6.61 10.41
N SER A 53 -5.19 5.50 11.10
CA SER A 53 -6.14 5.38 12.23
C SER A 53 -6.00 6.50 13.28
N PRO A 54 -4.79 6.94 13.68
CA PRO A 54 -4.65 8.02 14.67
C PRO A 54 -5.07 9.40 14.17
N LEU A 55 -5.21 9.59 12.86
CA LEU A 55 -5.50 10.88 12.21
C LEU A 55 -6.81 10.82 11.41
N PHE A 56 -7.59 9.74 11.56
CA PHE A 56 -8.69 9.43 10.66
C PHE A 56 -9.82 10.47 10.69
N GLU A 57 -10.05 11.08 11.86
CA GLU A 57 -11.05 12.14 12.06
C GLU A 57 -10.75 13.41 11.25
N GLU A 58 -9.48 13.66 10.97
CA GLU A 58 -9.05 14.85 10.24
C GLU A 58 -8.95 14.62 8.73
N ILE A 59 -9.07 13.38 8.26
CA ILE A 59 -8.81 13.01 6.87
C ILE A 59 -10.10 13.09 6.04
N ILE A 60 -10.03 13.88 4.98
CA ILE A 60 -11.12 14.16 4.05
C ILE A 60 -11.03 13.26 2.81
N GLY A 61 -9.81 12.90 2.40
CA GLY A 61 -9.54 12.16 1.16
C GLY A 61 -8.27 11.32 1.26
N ILE A 62 -8.23 10.19 0.57
CA ILE A 62 -7.04 9.33 0.50
C ILE A 62 -6.84 8.91 -0.95
N TYR A 63 -5.61 9.09 -1.43
CA TYR A 63 -5.26 8.93 -2.84
C TYR A 63 -3.99 8.11 -2.98
N LEU A 64 -4.02 7.10 -3.85
CA LEU A 64 -2.85 6.33 -4.24
C LEU A 64 -2.14 7.05 -5.39
N ILE A 65 -0.89 7.44 -5.18
CA ILE A 65 -0.07 8.13 -6.18
C ILE A 65 0.69 7.10 -7.03
N SER A 66 1.42 6.19 -6.37
CA SER A 66 2.22 5.16 -7.02
C SER A 66 2.19 3.86 -6.22
N GLU A 67 2.23 2.74 -6.94
CA GLU A 67 2.29 1.39 -6.37
C GLU A 67 3.38 0.61 -7.09
N THR A 68 4.53 0.44 -6.43
CA THR A 68 5.63 -0.42 -6.89
C THR A 68 5.83 -1.57 -5.90
N GLU A 69 6.67 -2.55 -6.27
CA GLU A 69 6.96 -3.68 -5.37
C GLU A 69 7.60 -3.22 -4.06
N GLU A 70 8.44 -2.19 -4.12
CA GLU A 70 9.22 -1.66 -3.01
C GLU A 70 8.53 -0.49 -2.29
N LYS A 71 7.77 0.33 -3.03
CA LYS A 71 7.24 1.60 -2.53
C LYS A 71 5.77 1.82 -2.90
N ILE A 72 4.96 2.17 -1.92
CA ILE A 72 3.57 2.57 -2.08
C ILE A 72 3.42 3.99 -1.58
N GLU A 73 3.21 4.93 -2.48
CA GLU A 73 3.05 6.34 -2.15
C GLU A 73 1.56 6.72 -2.11
N ILE A 74 1.16 7.30 -0.99
CA ILE A 74 -0.20 7.70 -0.70
C ILE A 74 -0.21 9.16 -0.30
N LEU A 75 -1.18 9.89 -0.82
CA LEU A 75 -1.51 11.24 -0.41
C LEU A 75 -2.84 11.21 0.35
N ALA A 76 -2.80 11.52 1.64
CA ALA A 76 -3.98 11.78 2.44
C ALA A 76 -4.20 13.29 2.53
N VAL A 77 -5.45 13.72 2.34
CA VAL A 77 -5.85 15.11 2.46
C VAL A 77 -6.54 15.29 3.78
N SER A 78 -6.05 16.21 4.59
CA SER A 78 -6.59 16.54 5.90
C SER A 78 -7.25 17.91 5.92
N THR A 79 -7.97 18.20 7.00
CA THR A 79 -8.43 19.55 7.32
C THR A 79 -7.24 20.45 7.67
N ASN A 80 -6.44 20.09 8.68
CA ASN A 80 -5.40 20.95 9.26
C ASN A 80 -4.04 20.28 9.50
N VAL A 81 -3.94 18.95 9.50
CA VAL A 81 -2.67 18.26 9.79
C VAL A 81 -1.76 18.14 8.58
N ASN A 82 -0.50 18.57 8.75
CA ASN A 82 0.57 18.29 7.80
C ASN A 82 1.58 17.32 8.44
N LYS A 83 1.65 16.08 7.95
CA LYS A 83 2.54 15.04 8.48
C LYS A 83 3.01 14.10 7.38
N HIS A 84 4.25 13.65 7.51
CA HIS A 84 4.79 12.55 6.73
C HIS A 84 4.83 11.29 7.60
N LEU A 85 4.31 10.18 7.11
CA LEU A 85 4.31 8.89 7.82
C LEU A 85 4.93 7.82 6.93
N GLU A 86 5.95 7.14 7.44
CA GLU A 86 6.57 6.00 6.79
C GLU A 86 6.33 4.74 7.61
N LYS A 87 5.77 3.70 6.98
CA LYS A 87 5.57 2.39 7.61
C LYS A 87 5.81 1.27 6.61
N ARG A 88 6.91 0.54 6.80
CA ARG A 88 7.35 -0.53 5.89
C ARG A 88 7.55 0.04 4.48
N ASN A 89 6.73 -0.39 3.52
CA ASN A 89 6.79 0.02 2.12
C ASN A 89 5.82 1.17 1.83
N TYR A 90 5.07 1.65 2.83
CA TYR A 90 4.07 2.72 2.68
C TYR A 90 4.64 4.07 3.08
N PHE A 91 4.54 5.03 2.16
CA PHE A 91 4.90 6.43 2.34
C PHE A 91 3.62 7.24 2.22
N VAL A 92 3.19 7.84 3.33
CA VAL A 92 1.91 8.54 3.43
C VAL A 92 2.16 10.01 3.74
N ASP A 93 1.89 10.86 2.75
CA ASP A 93 1.88 12.31 2.89
C ASP A 93 0.49 12.76 3.32
N VAL A 94 0.35 13.27 4.54
CA VAL A 94 -0.88 13.91 5.03
C VAL A 94 -0.73 15.41 4.84
N VAL A 95 -1.55 16.02 3.98
CA VAL A 95 -1.44 17.45 3.64
C VAL A 95 -2.80 18.16 3.82
N PRO A 96 -2.84 19.34 4.45
CA PRO A 96 -4.07 20.11 4.55
C PRO A 96 -4.59 20.54 3.18
N LEU A 97 -5.91 20.53 2.98
CA LEU A 97 -6.54 20.92 1.72
C LEU A 97 -6.12 22.32 1.24
N SER A 98 -5.97 23.26 2.17
CA SER A 98 -5.55 24.64 1.89
C SER A 98 -4.14 24.71 1.30
N VAL A 99 -3.20 23.96 1.90
CA VAL A 99 -1.80 23.85 1.46
C VAL A 99 -1.71 23.09 0.14
N LEU A 100 -2.49 22.02 -0.02
CA LEU A 100 -2.53 21.24 -1.25
C LEU A 100 -3.00 22.09 -2.44
N LYS A 101 -4.09 22.86 -2.29
CA LYS A 101 -4.60 23.75 -3.35
C LYS A 101 -3.58 24.81 -3.78
N LYS A 102 -2.80 25.36 -2.85
CA LYS A 102 -1.69 26.29 -3.17
C LYS A 102 -0.56 25.55 -3.91
N SER A 103 -0.17 24.39 -3.40
CA SER A 103 0.93 23.58 -3.96
C SER A 103 0.63 23.10 -5.38
N ILE A 104 -0.63 22.80 -5.71
CA ILE A 104 -1.07 22.48 -7.08
C ILE A 104 -0.78 23.65 -8.04
N LYS A 105 -1.05 24.88 -7.63
CA LYS A 105 -0.84 26.06 -8.50
C LYS A 105 0.64 26.36 -8.68
N GLU A 106 1.41 26.25 -7.60
CA GLU A 106 2.81 26.67 -7.56
C GLU A 106 3.79 25.60 -8.07
N LYS A 107 3.54 24.31 -7.76
CA LYS A 107 4.49 23.21 -8.02
C LYS A 107 3.98 22.29 -9.12
N SER A 108 4.76 22.12 -10.18
CA SER A 108 4.44 21.19 -11.29
C SER A 108 4.36 19.73 -10.81
N GLU A 109 5.28 19.30 -9.95
CA GLU A 109 5.31 17.93 -9.42
C GLU A 109 4.02 17.52 -8.70
N THR A 110 3.43 18.44 -7.93
CA THR A 110 2.18 18.17 -7.21
C THR A 110 1.01 17.98 -8.17
N ARG A 111 1.00 18.72 -9.29
CA ARG A 111 -0.01 18.55 -10.35
C ARG A 111 0.09 17.18 -11.01
N GLU A 112 1.29 16.77 -11.37
CA GLU A 112 1.51 15.46 -12.00
C GLU A 112 1.09 14.32 -11.08
N LYS A 113 1.48 14.37 -9.80
CA LYS A 113 1.06 13.40 -8.79
C LYS A 113 -0.47 13.29 -8.70
N ILE A 114 -1.18 14.42 -8.62
CA ILE A 114 -2.66 14.42 -8.53
C ILE A 114 -3.30 13.94 -9.83
N LYS A 115 -2.74 14.25 -10.99
CA LYS A 115 -3.27 13.80 -12.29
C LYS A 115 -3.32 12.27 -12.37
N ILE A 116 -2.25 11.61 -11.91
CA ILE A 116 -2.08 10.14 -11.93
C ILE A 116 -2.79 9.47 -10.73
N ALA A 117 -3.06 10.22 -9.66
CA ALA A 117 -3.64 9.70 -8.44
C ALA A 117 -4.96 8.94 -8.65
N LYS A 118 -5.08 7.80 -7.95
CA LYS A 118 -6.27 6.96 -7.89
C LYS A 118 -7.00 7.13 -6.54
N PRO A 119 -8.33 7.27 -6.52
CA PRO A 119 -9.08 7.44 -5.29
C PRO A 119 -9.15 6.14 -4.48
N ILE A 120 -8.67 6.18 -3.24
CA ILE A 120 -8.95 5.18 -2.21
C ILE A 120 -10.18 5.61 -1.41
N LEU A 121 -10.23 6.88 -1.00
CA LEU A 121 -11.32 7.51 -0.26
C LEU A 121 -11.64 8.89 -0.86
N ASN A 122 -12.93 9.18 -0.99
CA ASN A 122 -13.48 10.43 -1.52
C ASN A 122 -13.05 10.76 -2.97
N LYS A 123 -13.77 10.16 -3.93
CA LYS A 123 -13.58 10.37 -5.37
C LYS A 123 -13.96 11.79 -5.83
N PHE A 124 -14.92 12.43 -5.17
CA PHE A 124 -15.42 13.75 -5.55
C PHE A 124 -14.36 14.83 -5.34
N LEU A 125 -13.70 14.84 -4.18
CA LEU A 125 -12.65 15.82 -3.90
C LEU A 125 -11.46 15.68 -4.85
N LEU A 126 -11.10 14.46 -5.26
CA LEU A 126 -10.06 14.27 -6.28
C LEU A 126 -10.44 14.87 -7.63
N PHE A 127 -11.70 14.74 -8.03
CA PHE A 127 -12.18 15.32 -9.29
C PHE A 127 -12.14 16.85 -9.26
N GLU A 128 -12.49 17.46 -8.14
CA GLU A 128 -12.34 18.91 -7.94
C GLU A 128 -10.87 19.35 -8.02
N LEU A 129 -9.97 18.61 -7.38
CA LEU A 129 -8.54 18.92 -7.44
C LEU A 129 -7.99 18.79 -8.87
N LYS A 130 -8.47 17.83 -9.66
CA LYS A 130 -8.07 17.67 -11.06
C LYS A 130 -8.55 18.80 -11.98
N LYS A 131 -9.66 19.46 -11.66
CA LYS A 131 -10.14 20.64 -12.41
C LYS A 131 -9.27 21.88 -12.22
N LEU A 132 -8.44 21.91 -11.18
CA LEU A 132 -7.55 23.03 -10.86
C LEU A 132 -6.19 22.94 -11.59
N ILE A 133 -5.96 21.85 -12.34
CA ILE A 133 -4.74 21.55 -13.09
C ILE A 133 -4.99 21.85 -14.56
#